data_AF-A0A843VYT2-F1
#
_entry.id   AF-A0A843VYT2-F1
#
_cell.length_a   1.000
_cell.length_b   1.000
_cell.length_c   1.000
_cell.angle_alpha   90.00
_cell.angle_beta   90.00
_cell.angle_gamma   90.00
#
_symmetry.space_group_name_H-M   'P 1'
#
loop_
_entity.id
_entity.type
_entity.pdbx_description
1 polymer ?
#
loop_
_entity_poly.entity_id
_entity_poly.type
_entity_poly.pdbx_seq_one_letter_code
_entity_poly.pdbx_strand_id
1 'polypeptide(L)'
;MMVVHKRSALLQKVDDTLGVFHTHALTGFLSGTTTGLFAEPTLSSLFLSVTNSRGAVYGHAASGAQFMKQVAGAGFIVGWNAVVTTAICVLIRVVIPLRMTEEQLMTGDDAVHGEEETGLAWYEGAGLGKAEQRELG
;
A
#
# COMPACT_ATOMS: atom_id res chain seq x y z
N MET A 1 -5.57 7.07 -8.57
CA MET A 1 -5.68 7.76 -7.25
C MET A 1 -7.11 7.69 -6.72
N MET A 2 -7.29 7.17 -5.49
CA MET A 2 -8.64 6.98 -4.91
C MET A 2 -9.38 8.29 -4.60
N VAL A 3 -10.72 8.22 -4.53
CA VAL A 3 -11.59 9.35 -4.15
C VAL A 3 -11.22 9.93 -2.77
N VAL A 4 -10.89 9.08 -1.79
CA VAL A 4 -10.48 9.51 -0.45
C VAL A 4 -9.12 10.21 -0.49
N HIS A 5 -8.20 9.73 -1.32
CA HIS A 5 -6.89 10.35 -1.53
C HIS A 5 -7.06 11.78 -2.06
N LYS A 6 -7.95 11.98 -3.04
CA LYS A 6 -8.29 13.30 -3.62
C LYS A 6 -8.86 14.30 -2.61
N ARG A 7 -9.46 13.82 -1.51
CA ARG A 7 -10.14 14.67 -0.51
C ARG A 7 -9.33 14.90 0.76
N SER A 8 -8.20 14.20 0.95
CA SER A 8 -7.37 14.32 2.16
C SER A 8 -6.03 14.98 1.85
N ALA A 9 -5.78 16.15 2.45
CA ALA A 9 -4.53 16.89 2.30
C ALA A 9 -3.29 16.12 2.80
N LEU A 10 -3.48 15.20 3.75
CA LEU A 10 -2.41 14.34 4.25
C LEU A 10 -2.08 13.23 3.26
N LEU A 11 -3.11 12.57 2.72
CA LEU A 11 -2.90 11.49 1.76
C LEU A 11 -2.34 12.02 0.44
N GLN A 12 -2.69 13.24 0.01
CA GLN A 12 -2.04 13.89 -1.14
C GLN A 12 -0.51 14.00 -1.05
N LYS A 13 0.06 13.97 0.17
CA LYS A 13 1.51 14.00 0.38
C LYS A 13 2.15 12.61 0.40
N VAL A 14 1.34 11.55 0.38
CA VAL A 14 1.78 10.17 0.38
C VAL A 14 1.71 9.66 -1.06
N ASP A 15 2.87 9.33 -1.62
CA ASP A 15 2.96 8.75 -2.95
C ASP A 15 2.84 7.21 -2.86
N ASP A 16 1.60 6.72 -2.91
CA ASP A 16 1.29 5.28 -2.94
C ASP A 16 1.20 4.78 -4.40
N THR A 17 2.37 4.63 -5.02
CA THR A 17 2.54 4.37 -6.46
C THR A 17 1.81 3.11 -6.95
N LEU A 18 1.78 2.04 -6.14
CA LEU A 18 1.12 0.77 -6.47
C LEU A 18 -0.24 0.60 -5.78
N GLY A 19 -0.73 1.59 -5.04
CA GLY A 19 -2.00 1.50 -4.30
C GLY A 19 -1.97 0.47 -3.17
N VAL A 20 -0.80 0.20 -2.58
CA VAL A 20 -0.58 -0.84 -1.56
C VAL A 20 -1.36 -0.52 -0.29
N PHE A 21 -1.45 0.76 0.09
CA PHE A 21 -2.13 1.15 1.31
C PHE A 21 -3.61 0.74 1.29
N HIS A 22 -4.29 0.96 0.18
CA HIS A 22 -5.69 0.56 0.06
C HIS A 22 -5.87 -0.95 -0.12
N THR A 23 -5.12 -1.53 -1.03
CA THR A 23 -5.30 -2.93 -1.44
C THR A 23 -4.84 -3.92 -0.36
N HIS A 24 -3.86 -3.54 0.46
CA HIS A 24 -3.29 -4.42 1.48
C HIS A 24 -3.62 -3.93 2.89
N ALA A 25 -3.29 -2.68 3.24
CA ALA A 25 -3.44 -2.23 4.63
C ALA A 25 -4.92 -2.09 5.04
N LEU A 26 -5.74 -1.42 4.23
CA LEU A 26 -7.17 -1.27 4.53
C LEU A 26 -7.93 -2.60 4.41
N THR A 27 -7.72 -3.35 3.32
CA THR A 27 -8.36 -4.66 3.14
C THR A 27 -7.93 -5.66 4.22
N GLY A 28 -6.66 -5.67 4.61
CA GLY A 28 -6.15 -6.50 5.69
C GLY A 28 -6.77 -6.18 7.05
N PHE A 29 -6.88 -4.89 7.39
CA PHE A 29 -7.56 -4.47 8.62
C PHE A 29 -9.04 -4.85 8.63
N LEU A 30 -9.74 -4.62 7.51
CA LEU A 30 -11.15 -5.00 7.37
C LEU A 30 -11.33 -6.52 7.50
N SER A 31 -10.48 -7.32 6.86
CA SER A 31 -10.50 -8.78 6.98
C SER A 31 -10.24 -9.24 8.42
N GLY A 32 -9.24 -8.66 9.09
CA GLY A 32 -8.90 -8.97 10.48
C GLY A 32 -10.05 -8.68 11.45
N THR A 33 -10.68 -7.51 11.34
CA THR A 33 -11.84 -7.12 12.16
C THR A 33 -13.07 -7.98 11.88
N THR A 34 -13.33 -8.30 10.61
CA THR A 34 -14.41 -9.21 10.20
C THR A 34 -14.21 -10.62 10.76
N THR A 35 -12.98 -11.13 10.78
CA THR A 35 -12.63 -12.39 11.48
C THR A 35 -12.93 -12.28 12.98
N GLY A 36 -12.64 -11.13 13.58
CA GLY A 36 -12.98 -10.83 14.97
C GLY A 36 -14.48 -10.91 15.28
N LEU A 37 -15.34 -10.62 14.30
CA LEU A 37 -16.79 -10.67 14.42
C LEU A 37 -17.37 -12.04 14.13
N PHE A 38 -16.88 -12.70 13.07
CA PHE A 38 -17.53 -13.87 12.47
C PHE A 38 -16.70 -15.17 12.54
N ALA A 39 -15.63 -15.23 13.33
CA ALA A 39 -14.92 -16.50 13.54
C ALA A 39 -15.87 -17.57 14.09
N GLU A 40 -16.20 -18.57 13.27
CA GLU A 40 -17.17 -19.59 13.61
C GLU A 40 -16.56 -20.57 14.64
N PRO A 41 -17.26 -20.89 15.75
CA PRO A 41 -16.67 -21.66 16.86
C PRO A 41 -16.27 -23.09 16.49
N THR A 42 -17.07 -23.78 15.67
CA THR A 42 -16.85 -25.19 15.29
C THR A 42 -15.58 -25.32 14.44
N LEU A 43 -15.46 -24.55 13.37
CA LEU A 43 -14.30 -24.42 12.49
C LEU A 43 -13.08 -23.97 13.29
N SER A 44 -13.24 -22.99 14.17
CA SER A 44 -12.13 -22.56 15.04
C SER A 44 -11.62 -23.71 15.91
N SER A 45 -12.49 -24.55 16.47
CA SER A 45 -12.10 -25.71 17.28
C SER A 45 -11.46 -26.84 16.48
N LEU A 46 -11.78 -26.96 15.18
CA LEU A 46 -11.21 -27.97 14.29
C LEU A 46 -9.80 -27.61 13.82
N PHE A 47 -9.53 -26.31 13.59
CA PHE A 47 -8.29 -25.87 12.92
C PHE A 47 -7.33 -25.09 13.81
N LEU A 48 -7.79 -24.46 14.90
CA LEU A 48 -6.93 -23.62 15.75
C LEU A 48 -6.51 -24.37 17.01
N SER A 49 -5.25 -24.22 17.40
CA SER A 49 -4.73 -24.71 18.69
C SER A 49 -5.31 -23.96 19.89
N VAL A 50 -5.90 -22.78 19.67
CA VAL A 50 -6.52 -21.97 20.71
C VAL A 50 -7.96 -22.40 20.90
N THR A 51 -8.21 -23.13 21.99
CA THR A 51 -9.56 -23.59 22.36
C THR A 51 -10.49 -22.40 22.66
N ASN A 52 -11.79 -22.58 22.44
CA ASN A 52 -12.85 -21.59 22.72
C ASN A 52 -12.74 -20.26 21.95
N SER A 53 -11.95 -20.20 20.87
CA SER A 53 -11.96 -19.05 19.96
C SER A 53 -13.30 -18.93 19.25
N ARG A 54 -13.87 -17.71 19.28
CA ARG A 54 -15.15 -17.40 18.62
C ARG A 54 -15.24 -15.92 18.30
N GLY A 55 -15.91 -15.63 17.20
CA GLY A 55 -16.24 -14.28 16.78
C GLY A 55 -17.27 -13.64 17.72
N ALA A 56 -17.32 -12.31 17.67
CA ALA A 56 -18.19 -11.52 18.52
C ALA A 56 -19.69 -11.82 18.38
N VAL A 57 -20.13 -12.33 17.23
CA VAL A 57 -21.54 -12.63 16.97
C VAL A 57 -22.01 -13.90 17.71
N TYR A 58 -21.10 -14.77 18.16
CA TYR A 58 -21.42 -16.10 18.67
C TYR A 58 -21.39 -16.25 20.21
N GLY A 59 -21.39 -15.15 20.99
CA GLY A 59 -21.25 -15.22 22.45
C GLY A 59 -22.32 -14.44 23.24
N HIS A 60 -22.65 -14.92 24.44
CA HIS A 60 -23.43 -14.21 25.45
C HIS A 60 -22.47 -13.85 26.61
N ALA A 61 -22.34 -12.56 26.94
CA ALA A 61 -21.52 -11.96 28.02
C ALA A 61 -20.00 -11.68 27.79
N ALA A 62 -19.24 -12.45 26.99
CA ALA A 62 -17.80 -12.19 26.72
C ALA A 62 -17.44 -12.07 25.23
N SER A 63 -18.42 -11.66 24.43
CA SER A 63 -18.43 -11.75 22.97
C SER A 63 -17.64 -10.66 22.25
N GLY A 64 -16.57 -10.11 22.84
CA GLY A 64 -15.73 -9.08 22.20
C GLY A 64 -14.25 -9.43 22.12
N ALA A 65 -13.82 -10.47 22.85
CA ALA A 65 -12.40 -10.73 23.04
C ALA A 65 -11.66 -11.00 21.73
N GLN A 66 -12.25 -11.74 20.79
CA GLN A 66 -11.61 -12.00 19.51
C GLN A 66 -11.50 -10.75 18.64
N PHE A 67 -12.55 -9.92 18.59
CA PHE A 67 -12.50 -8.63 17.91
C PHE A 67 -11.39 -7.73 18.46
N MET A 68 -11.30 -7.62 19.79
CA MET A 68 -10.25 -6.82 20.44
C MET A 68 -8.85 -7.36 20.17
N LYS A 69 -8.65 -8.68 20.16
CA LYS A 69 -7.37 -9.29 19.77
C LYS A 69 -6.98 -8.94 18.33
N GLN A 70 -7.93 -8.98 17.40
CA GLN A 70 -7.67 -8.63 16.00
C GLN A 70 -7.30 -7.15 15.84
N VAL A 71 -8.00 -6.25 16.54
CA VAL A 71 -7.67 -4.82 16.53
C VAL A 71 -6.30 -4.56 17.17
N ALA A 72 -6.02 -5.17 18.33
CA ALA A 72 -4.74 -5.02 19.01
C ALA A 72 -3.57 -5.57 18.17
N GLY A 73 -3.76 -6.75 17.56
CA GLY A 73 -2.78 -7.34 16.66
C GLY A 73 -2.54 -6.49 15.42
N ALA A 74 -3.59 -5.96 14.79
CA ALA A 74 -3.45 -5.05 13.66
C ALA A 74 -2.70 -3.77 14.06
N GLY A 75 -3.03 -3.17 15.20
CA GLY A 75 -2.34 -1.99 15.73
C GLY A 75 -0.85 -2.25 16.00
N PHE A 76 -0.54 -3.41 16.58
CA PHE A 76 0.85 -3.83 16.79
C PHE A 76 1.60 -3.97 15.46
N ILE A 77 1.03 -4.66 14.48
CA ILE A 77 1.66 -4.85 13.15
C ILE A 77 1.90 -3.51 12.46
N VAL A 78 0.91 -2.61 12.47
CA VAL A 78 1.03 -1.27 11.88
C VAL A 78 2.12 -0.46 12.57
N GLY A 79 2.11 -0.39 13.90
CA GLY A 79 3.11 0.35 14.66
C GLY A 79 4.52 -0.21 14.47
N TRP A 80 4.66 -1.54 14.53
CA TRP A 80 5.94 -2.23 14.34
C TRP A 80 6.53 -1.95 12.96
N ASN A 81 5.73 -2.13 11.90
CA ASN A 81 6.19 -1.87 10.54
C ASN A 81 6.50 -0.38 10.31
N ALA A 82 5.66 0.53 10.83
CA ALA A 82 5.93 1.96 10.71
C ALA A 82 7.27 2.34 11.34
N VAL A 83 7.56 1.84 12.55
CA VAL A 83 8.82 2.14 13.26
C VAL A 83 10.01 1.46 12.57
N VAL A 84 9.95 0.15 12.36
CA VAL A 84 11.10 -0.63 11.88
C VAL A 84 11.42 -0.30 10.43
N THR A 85 10.43 -0.22 9.54
CA THR A 85 10.67 0.14 8.13
C THR A 85 11.22 1.56 8.01
N THR A 86 10.70 2.51 8.79
CA THR A 86 11.25 3.88 8.80
C THR A 86 12.70 3.88 9.27
N ALA A 87 13.01 3.16 10.35
CA ALA A 87 14.38 3.06 10.86
C ALA A 87 15.33 2.48 9.80
N ILE A 88 14.94 1.38 9.14
CA ILE A 88 15.72 0.76 8.07
C ILE A 88 15.95 1.75 6.91
N CYS A 89 14.90 2.39 6.40
CA CYS A 89 15.03 3.34 5.30
C CYS A 89 15.91 4.54 5.67
N VAL A 90 15.77 5.09 6.88
CA VAL A 90 16.62 6.21 7.35
C VAL A 90 18.08 5.77 7.48
N LEU A 91 18.35 4.58 8.02
CA LEU A 91 19.70 4.06 8.15
C LEU A 91 20.37 3.85 6.78
N ILE A 92 19.65 3.25 5.82
CA ILE A 92 20.16 3.07 4.46
C ILE A 92 20.43 4.43 3.80
N ARG A 93 19.53 5.41 4.00
CA ARG A 93 19.66 6.77 3.45
C ARG A 93 20.96 7.48 3.85
N VAL A 94 21.55 7.14 4.99
CA VAL A 94 22.83 7.73 5.44
C VAL A 94 23.98 7.32 4.52
N VAL A 95 23.94 6.14 3.93
CA VAL A 95 25.01 5.59 3.08
C VAL A 95 24.68 5.70 1.60
N ILE A 96 23.42 5.47 1.23
CA ILE A 96 22.97 5.41 -0.16
C ILE A 96 21.69 6.25 -0.33
N PRO A 97 21.65 7.21 -1.27
CA PRO A 97 20.43 7.98 -1.53
C PRO A 97 19.32 7.05 -2.05
N LEU A 98 18.26 6.88 -1.25
CA LEU A 98 17.11 6.04 -1.59
C LEU A 98 16.20 6.63 -2.69
N ARG A 99 16.33 7.92 -3.00
CA ARG A 99 15.57 8.61 -4.04
C ARG A 99 16.54 9.24 -5.03
N MET A 100 16.27 9.06 -6.31
CA MET A 100 17.00 9.69 -7.41
C MET A 100 16.91 11.21 -7.32
N THR A 101 17.83 11.91 -7.98
CA THR A 101 17.77 13.36 -8.09
C THR A 101 16.53 13.81 -8.87
N GLU A 102 16.06 15.04 -8.64
CA GLU A 102 14.89 15.56 -9.39
C GLU A 102 15.13 15.56 -10.90
N GLU A 103 16.35 15.83 -11.36
CA GLU A 103 16.71 15.77 -12.78
C GLU A 103 16.54 14.35 -13.35
N GLN A 104 17.07 13.35 -12.65
CA GLN A 104 16.92 11.95 -13.06
C GLN A 104 15.46 11.47 -13.01
N LEU A 105 14.66 11.95 -12.04
CA LEU A 105 13.23 11.65 -11.97
C LEU A 105 12.44 12.26 -13.14
N MET A 106 12.88 13.39 -13.68
CA MET A 106 12.25 14.02 -14.86
C MET A 106 12.57 13.25 -16.15
N THR A 107 13.78 12.72 -16.29
CA THR A 107 14.19 11.89 -17.43
C THR A 107 13.55 10.50 -17.37
N GLY A 108 13.37 9.92 -16.18
CA GLY A 108 12.70 8.64 -16.00
C GLY A 108 13.61 7.44 -16.32
N ASP A 109 13.08 6.46 -17.03
CA ASP A 109 13.74 5.15 -17.22
C ASP A 109 15.06 5.24 -18.01
N ASP A 110 15.14 6.19 -18.95
CA ASP A 110 16.36 6.48 -19.72
C ASP A 110 17.54 6.87 -18.82
N ALA A 111 17.30 7.60 -17.72
CA ALA A 111 18.36 8.00 -16.79
C ALA A 111 18.97 6.84 -15.99
N VAL A 112 18.31 5.68 -15.96
CA VAL A 112 18.68 4.53 -15.12
C VAL A 112 19.09 3.33 -15.97
N HIS A 113 18.32 3.05 -17.02
CA HIS A 113 18.47 1.88 -17.87
C HIS A 113 18.91 2.23 -19.30
N GLY A 114 18.92 3.51 -19.70
CA GLY A 114 19.23 3.93 -21.08
C GLY A 114 18.19 3.45 -22.10
N GLU A 115 16.99 3.12 -21.61
CA GLU A 115 15.86 2.66 -22.41
C GLU A 115 14.84 3.80 -22.50
N GLU A 116 14.55 4.25 -23.73
CA GLU A 116 13.37 5.06 -24.00
C GLU A 116 12.15 4.16 -24.15
N GLU A 117 11.03 4.52 -23.52
CA GLU A 117 9.77 3.81 -23.70
C GLU A 117 9.41 3.87 -25.19
N THR A 118 9.51 2.72 -25.85
CA THR A 118 9.49 2.54 -27.31
C THR A 118 8.51 3.44 -28.06
N GLY A 119 7.34 3.75 -27.50
CA GLY A 119 6.38 4.69 -28.08
C GLY A 119 6.96 6.05 -28.49
N LEU A 120 7.76 6.70 -27.64
CA LEU A 120 8.30 8.05 -27.93
C LEU A 120 9.40 8.03 -29.00
N ALA A 121 10.30 7.06 -28.95
CA ALA A 121 11.31 6.84 -29.99
C ALA A 121 10.67 6.53 -31.37
N TRP A 122 9.52 5.84 -31.41
CA TRP A 122 8.76 5.64 -32.65
C TRP A 122 8.10 6.93 -33.15
N TYR A 123 7.54 7.79 -32.30
CA TYR A 123 6.95 9.08 -32.71
C TYR A 123 8.01 10.08 -33.19
N GLU A 124 9.18 10.09 -32.56
CA GLU A 124 10.30 10.94 -32.95
C GLU A 124 11.01 10.42 -34.20
N GLY A 125 11.23 9.10 -34.28
CA GLY A 125 11.76 8.42 -35.47
C GLY A 125 10.82 8.44 -36.68
N ALA A 126 9.50 8.50 -36.46
CA ALA A 126 8.50 8.69 -37.51
C ALA A 126 8.31 10.17 -37.90
N GLY A 127 9.00 11.12 -37.26
CA GLY A 127 8.88 12.55 -37.54
C GLY A 127 7.53 13.17 -37.22
N LEU A 128 6.67 12.46 -36.47
CA LEU A 128 5.29 12.86 -36.19
C LEU A 128 5.20 13.94 -35.09
N GLY A 129 6.19 14.02 -34.20
CA GLY A 129 6.21 15.03 -33.12
C GLY A 129 6.32 16.49 -33.59
N LYS A 130 6.88 16.74 -34.78
CA LYS A 130 6.98 18.09 -35.37
C LYS A 130 5.79 18.47 -36.24
N ALA A 131 5.02 17.50 -36.73
CA ALA A 131 3.86 17.73 -37.59
C ALA A 131 2.69 18.32 -36.77
N GLU A 132 2.48 17.83 -35.55
CA GLU A 132 1.35 18.23 -34.70
C GLU A 132 1.53 19.62 -34.07
N GLN A 133 2.76 20.01 -33.70
CA GLN A 133 3.04 21.37 -33.18
C GLN A 133 2.87 22.49 -34.22
N ARG A 134 2.78 22.16 -35.51
CA ARG A 134 2.57 23.12 -36.59
C ARG A 134 1.09 23.42 -36.86
N GLU A 135 0.18 22.60 -36.33
CA GLU A 135 -1.27 22.72 -36.53
C GLU A 135 -1.97 23.46 -35.37
N LEU A 136 -1.24 23.77 -34.29
CA LEU A 136 -1.76 24.49 -33.11
C LEU A 136 -1.23 25.93 -32.99
N GLY A 137 -0.73 26.50 -34.10
CA GLY A 137 -0.32 27.91 -34.20
C GLY A 137 -1.49 28.88 -34.30
#